data_AF-G5QUU1-F1
#
_entry.id   AF-G5QUU1-F1
#
_cell.length_a   1.000
_cell.length_b   1.000
_cell.length_c   1.000
_cell.angle_alpha   90.00
_cell.angle_beta   90.00
_cell.angle_gamma   90.00
#
_symmetry.space_group_name_H-M   'P 1'
#
loop_
_entity.id
_entity.type
_entity.pdbx_description
1 polymer ?
#
loop_
_entity_poly.entity_id
_entity_poly.type
_entity_poly.pdbx_seq_one_letter_code
_entity_poly.pdbx_strand_id
1 'polypeptide(L)' 'MEPFVTSLPVAAVLPELLTALKTAPQVLLSAPTGAGKSTWLPLQLLQQGPVAGKILLLEPRRLAAR' A
#
# COMPACT_ATOMS: atom_id res chain seq x y z
N MET A 1 -8.44 15.64 -11.63
CA MET A 1 -7.25 14.79 -11.85
C MET A 1 -6.24 15.23 -10.80
N GLU A 2 -6.25 14.56 -9.65
CA GLU A 2 -5.58 14.96 -8.40
C GLU A 2 -4.04 14.89 -8.55
N PRO A 3 -3.32 16.01 -8.74
CA PRO A 3 -1.89 16.01 -9.10
C PRO A 3 -0.97 15.66 -7.92
N PHE A 4 -1.49 15.62 -6.69
CA PHE A 4 -0.69 15.38 -5.48
C PHE A 4 -0.32 13.91 -5.28
N VAL A 5 -1.11 13.00 -5.85
CA VAL A 5 -1.04 11.56 -5.57
C VAL A 5 0.19 10.89 -6.21
N THR A 6 0.70 11.45 -7.31
CA THR A 6 1.92 10.98 -7.99
C THR A 6 3.22 11.37 -7.27
N SER A 7 3.16 12.07 -6.13
CA SER A 7 4.35 12.50 -5.37
C SER A 7 4.69 11.67 -4.13
N LEU A 8 3.86 10.68 -3.76
CA LEU A 8 4.13 9.87 -2.57
C LEU A 8 5.29 8.90 -2.83
N PRO A 9 6.29 8.81 -1.92
CA PRO A 9 7.44 7.92 -2.09
C PRO A 9 7.09 6.46 -2.39
N VAL A 10 5.99 5.95 -1.82
CA VAL A 10 5.57 4.56 -2.03
C VAL A 10 4.99 4.30 -3.43
N ALA A 11 4.63 5.34 -4.19
CA ALA A 11 4.11 5.18 -5.55
C ALA A 11 5.18 4.63 -6.51
N ALA A 12 6.45 5.00 -6.31
CA ALA A 12 7.56 4.53 -7.14
C ALA A 12 7.78 3.02 -7.06
N VAL A 13 7.45 2.39 -5.92
CA VAL A 13 7.66 0.96 -5.67
C VAL A 13 6.41 0.11 -5.92
N LEU A 14 5.27 0.72 -6.27
CA LEU A 14 4.01 -0.01 -6.48
C LEU A 14 4.12 -1.11 -7.55
N PRO A 15 4.73 -0.89 -8.75
CA PRO A 15 4.80 -1.94 -9.76
C PRO A 15 5.61 -3.17 -9.30
N GLU A 16 6.72 -2.94 -8.60
CA GLU A 16 7.56 -4.00 -8.03
C GLU A 16 6.80 -4.78 -6.94
N LEU A 17 6.11 -4.05 -6.05
CA LEU A 17 5.28 -4.65 -5.01
C LEU A 17 4.15 -5.51 -5.57
N LEU A 18 3.46 -5.05 -6.61
CA LEU A 18 2.40 -5.83 -7.27
C LEU A 18 2.93 -7.11 -7.90
N THR A 19 4.17 -7.09 -8.40
CA THR A 19 4.84 -8.26 -8.94
C THR A 19 5.20 -9.24 -7.82
N ALA A 20 5.80 -8.74 -6.74
CA ALA A 20 6.16 -9.56 -5.57
C ALA A 20 4.93 -10.24 -4.93
N LEU A 21 3.80 -9.53 -4.83
CA LEU A 21 2.55 -10.08 -4.28
C LEU A 21 1.93 -11.19 -5.15
N LYS A 22 2.29 -11.29 -6.43
CA LYS A 22 1.85 -12.38 -7.31
C LYS A 22 2.75 -13.61 -7.21
N THR A 23 4.00 -13.44 -6.79
CA THR A 23 5.03 -14.49 -6.83
C THR A 23 5.40 -15.03 -5.45
N ALA A 24 5.12 -14.28 -4.38
CA ALA A 24 5.43 -14.67 -3.01
C ALA A 24 4.20 -14.57 -2.10
N PRO A 25 4.03 -15.50 -1.15
CA PRO A 25 2.93 -15.43 -0.18
C PRO A 25 3.10 -14.32 0.87
N GLN A 26 4.31 -13.76 1.00
CA GLN A 26 4.66 -12.73 1.98
C GLN A 26 5.63 -11.73 1.35
N VAL A 27 5.40 -10.44 1.59
CA VAL A 27 6.25 -9.35 1.11
C VAL A 27 6.50 -8.36 2.24
N LEU A 28 7.76 -7.99 2.44
CA LEU A 28 8.16 -6.94 3.38
C LEU A 28 8.38 -5.63 2.63
N LEU A 29 7.60 -4.60 2.96
CA LEU A 29 7.77 -3.25 2.44
C LEU A 29 8.35 -2.33 3.51
N SER A 30 9.53 -1.76 3.24
CA SER A 30 10.12 -0.70 4.05
C SER A 30 9.91 0.65 3.37
N ALA A 31 9.33 1.62 4.08
CA ALA A 31 9.13 2.98 3.58
C ALA A 31 9.13 3.98 4.75
N PRO A 32 9.64 5.22 4.55
CA PRO A 32 9.70 6.23 5.60
C PRO A 32 8.30 6.61 6.14
N THR A 33 8.25 7.28 7.28
CA THR A 33 7.01 7.88 7.79
C THR A 33 6.51 8.94 6.80
N GLY A 34 5.19 9.03 6.60
CA GLY A 34 4.61 9.94 5.60
C GLY A 34 4.69 9.44 4.15
N ALA A 35 5.28 8.28 3.88
CA ALA A 35 5.42 7.74 2.52
C ALA A 35 4.09 7.33 1.83
N GLY A 36 2.98 7.29 2.58
CA GLY A 36 1.67 6.83 2.09
C GLY A 36 1.37 5.34 2.31
N LYS A 37 2.19 4.62 3.09
CA LYS A 37 2.06 3.16 3.32
C LYS A 37 0.75 2.71 3.98
N SER A 38 0.19 3.50 4.89
CA SER A 38 -1.06 3.19 5.61
C SER A 38 -2.30 3.89 5.03
N THR A 39 -2.13 4.80 4.07
CA THR A 39 -3.22 5.64 3.55
C THR A 39 -3.45 5.41 2.07
N TRP A 40 -2.45 5.69 1.23
CA TRP A 40 -2.55 5.58 -0.22
C TRP A 40 -2.38 4.15 -0.72
N LEU A 41 -1.37 3.44 -0.22
CA LEU A 41 -0.99 2.13 -0.72
C LEU A 41 -2.11 1.08 -0.61
N PRO A 42 -2.83 0.93 0.53
CA PRO A 42 -3.89 -0.07 0.64
C PRO A 42 -5.01 0.11 -0.39
N LEU A 43 -5.32 1.36 -0.74
CA LEU A 43 -6.32 1.67 -1.77
C LEU A 43 -5.85 1.23 -3.16
N GLN A 44 -4.57 1.42 -3.48
CA GLN A 44 -4.00 0.94 -4.74
C GLN A 44 -3.94 -0.58 -4.81
N LEU A 45 -3.62 -1.25 -3.70
CA LEU A 45 -3.66 -2.71 -3.62
C LEU A 45 -5.08 -3.25 -3.79
N LEU A 46 -6.10 -2.54 -3.32
CA LEU A 46 -7.49 -2.92 -3.55
C LEU A 46 -7.90 -2.74 -5.03
N GLN A 47 -7.39 -1.72 -5.70
CA GLN A 47 -7.71 -1.40 -7.10
C GLN A 47 -6.94 -2.24 -8.13
N GLN A 48 -5.66 -2.53 -7.86
CA GLN A 48 -4.71 -3.10 -8.82
C GLN A 48 -4.03 -4.38 -8.34
N GLY A 49 -4.15 -4.69 -7.04
CA GLY A 49 -3.55 -5.86 -6.43
C GLY A 49 -4.26 -7.17 -6.78
N PRO A 50 -3.60 -8.32 -6.58
CA PRO A 50 -4.16 -9.64 -6.87
C PRO A 50 -5.21 -10.10 -5.83
N VAL A 51 -5.88 -9.18 -5.12
CA VAL A 51 -6.74 -9.49 -3.97
C VAL A 51 -8.20 -9.58 -4.42
N ALA A 52 -8.73 -10.80 -4.52
CA ALA A 52 -10.16 -11.05 -4.66
C ALA A 52 -10.82 -11.08 -3.28
N GLY A 53 -10.95 -9.93 -2.61
CA GLY A 53 -11.54 -9.87 -1.27
C GLY A 53 -11.25 -8.60 -0.51
N LYS A 54 -11.15 -8.73 0.83
CA LYS A 54 -10.89 -7.62 1.74
C LYS A 54 -9.42 -7.58 2.13
N ILE A 55 -8.88 -6.37 2.24
CA ILE A 55 -7.55 -6.12 2.82
C ILE A 55 -7.77 -5.68 4.27
N LEU A 56 -7.08 -6.34 5.20
CA LEU A 56 -7.03 -5.93 6.60
C LEU A 56 -5.75 -5.12 6.83
N LEU A 57 -5.91 -3.86 7.23
CA LEU A 57 -4.80 -3.01 7.65
C LEU A 57 -4.78 -2.96 9.18
N LEU A 58 -3.74 -3.51 9.79
CA LEU A 58 -3.56 -3.50 11.23
C LEU A 58 -2.69 -2.29 11.61
N GLU A 59 -3.17 -1.49 12.56
CA GLU A 59 -2.43 -0.36 13.13
C GLU A 59 -2.21 -0.59 14.63
N PRO A 60 -1.03 -0.26 15.18
CA PRO A 60 -0.64 -0.66 16.54
C PRO A 60 -1.47 0.04 17.63
N ARG A 61 -2.16 1.13 17.29
CA ARG A 61 -2.94 1.94 18.23
C ARG A 61 -4.23 2.38 17.58
N ARG A 62 -5.31 2.40 18.37
CA ARG A 62 -6.68 2.73 17.93
C ARG A 62 -6.80 4.06 17.18
N LEU A 63 -6.00 5.07 17.54
CA LEU A 63 -6.07 6.39 16.90
C LEU A 63 -5.71 6.34 15.42
N ALA A 64 -4.78 5.48 15.01
CA ALA A 64 -4.35 5.34 13.62
C ALA A 64 -5.29 4.44 12.78
N ALA A 65 -6.11 3.62 13.44
CA ALA A 65 -7.07 2.72 12.80
C ALA A 65 -8.46 3.35 12.56
N ARG A 66 -8.66 4.60 12.96
CA ARG A 66 -9.92 5.34 12.80
C ARG A 66 -9.93 6.16 11.53
#